data_AF-A0A6C0PBU3-F1
#
_entry.id   AF-A0A6C0PBU3-F1
#
_cell.length_a   1.000
_cell.length_b   1.000
_cell.length_c   1.000
_cell.angle_alpha   90.00
_cell.angle_beta   90.00
_cell.angle_gamma   90.00
#
_symmetry.space_group_name_H-M   'P 1'
#
loop_
_entity.id
_entity.type
_entity.pdbx_description
1 polymer ?
#
loop_
_entity_poly.entity_id
_entity_poly.type
_entity_poly.pdbx_seq_one_letter_code
_entity_poly.pdbx_strand_id
1 'polypeptide(L)'
;MEFVIQESSTPEQQQKYLRNLMVGEIQTKVRLEDTIQSYKAEVAKNTENIVDQAQIIRNLETEVAGFPVIPPDKQKQLETAKSRLDRHLGLKVDFEKILSDLGGRNQQMVDDMQTHMRQLSNIEIGLGGFVAHSFGLRTNIKFDEASKALTFKPQGSVEVAIATDLASWKDSSQMTITKREEN
;
A
#
# COMPACT_ATOMS: atom_id res chain seq x y z
N MET A 1 7.52 12.85 -15.93
CA MET A 1 8.15 12.38 -17.19
C MET A 1 7.03 12.41 -18.21
N GLU A 2 7.01 13.38 -19.13
CA GLU A 2 5.94 13.46 -20.13
C GLU A 2 6.06 12.27 -21.09
N PHE A 3 5.08 11.36 -21.04
CA PHE A 3 5.01 10.24 -21.97
C PHE A 3 4.38 10.72 -23.28
N VAL A 4 5.24 10.86 -24.30
CA VAL A 4 4.82 11.10 -25.68
C VAL A 4 4.31 9.79 -26.24
N ILE A 5 2.99 9.67 -26.36
CA ILE A 5 2.36 8.71 -27.26
C ILE A 5 2.97 8.96 -28.64
N GLN A 6 3.67 7.99 -29.23
CA GLN A 6 4.24 8.14 -30.56
C GLN A 6 3.13 8.59 -31.53
N GLU A 7 3.34 9.71 -32.21
CA GLU A 7 2.37 10.40 -33.10
C GLU A 7 1.79 9.50 -34.23
N SER A 8 2.30 8.28 -34.39
CA SER A 8 1.88 7.30 -35.40
C SER A 8 1.00 6.14 -34.89
N SER A 9 0.57 6.15 -33.62
CA SER A 9 -0.25 5.06 -33.06
C SER A 9 -1.75 5.30 -33.24
N THR A 10 -2.51 4.27 -33.65
CA THR A 10 -3.98 4.37 -33.76
C THR A 10 -4.65 4.40 -32.37
N PRO A 11 -5.87 4.93 -32.24
CA PRO A 11 -6.61 4.91 -30.98
C PRO A 11 -6.70 3.51 -30.34
N GLU A 12 -6.85 2.46 -31.13
CA GLU A 12 -6.90 1.07 -30.66
C GLU A 12 -5.55 0.59 -30.11
N GLN A 13 -4.44 1.01 -30.74
CA GLN A 13 -3.09 0.69 -30.25
C GLN A 13 -2.82 1.39 -28.92
N GLN A 14 -3.20 2.65 -28.82
CA GLN A 14 -3.10 3.44 -27.58
C GLN A 14 -3.98 2.86 -26.47
N GLN A 15 -5.23 2.48 -26.78
CA GLN A 15 -6.14 1.82 -25.85
C GLN A 15 -5.53 0.53 -25.30
N LYS A 16 -5.04 -0.35 -26.18
CA LYS A 16 -4.45 -1.63 -25.77
C LYS A 16 -3.23 -1.43 -24.88
N TYR A 17 -2.38 -0.46 -25.22
CA TYR A 17 -1.22 -0.10 -24.41
C TYR A 17 -1.62 0.40 -23.02
N LEU A 18 -2.50 1.39 -22.96
CA LEU A 18 -2.95 1.99 -21.69
C LEU A 18 -3.70 0.99 -20.81
N ARG A 19 -4.50 0.07 -21.37
CA ARG A 19 -5.12 -1.02 -20.60
C ARG A 19 -4.07 -1.89 -19.90
N ASN A 20 -3.05 -2.31 -20.64
CA ASN A 20 -1.99 -3.14 -20.08
C ASN A 20 -1.16 -2.39 -19.02
N LEU A 21 -0.84 -1.12 -19.29
CA LEU A 21 -0.15 -0.25 -18.35
C LEU A 21 -0.96 -0.11 -17.05
N MET A 22 -2.26 0.21 -17.15
CA MET A 22 -3.13 0.42 -16.00
C MET A 22 -3.31 -0.84 -15.14
N VAL A 23 -3.36 -2.03 -15.74
CA VAL A 23 -3.37 -3.30 -14.99
C VAL A 23 -2.06 -3.48 -14.23
N GLY A 24 -0.92 -3.15 -14.85
CA GLY A 24 0.39 -3.20 -14.19
C GLY A 24 0.52 -2.21 -13.03
N GLU A 25 0.10 -0.96 -13.25
CA GLU A 25 0.17 0.11 -12.25
C GLU A 25 -0.72 -0.18 -11.05
N ILE A 26 -2.00 -0.54 -11.27
CA ILE A 26 -2.93 -0.82 -10.16
C ILE A 26 -2.49 -2.04 -9.34
N GLN A 27 -1.93 -3.07 -9.99
CA GLN A 27 -1.42 -4.24 -9.26
C GLN A 27 -0.16 -3.91 -8.46
N THR A 28 0.69 -3.03 -9.00
CA THR A 28 1.90 -2.55 -8.32
C THR A 28 1.54 -1.68 -7.12
N LYS A 29 0.51 -0.83 -7.25
CA LYS A 29 -0.01 0.00 -6.18
C LYS A 29 -0.53 -0.85 -5.03
N VAL A 30 -1.35 -1.86 -5.33
CA VAL A 30 -1.85 -2.81 -4.33
C VAL A 30 -0.71 -3.47 -3.54
N ARG A 31 0.35 -3.93 -4.23
CA ARG A 31 1.53 -4.52 -3.57
C ARG A 31 2.30 -3.51 -2.71
N LEU A 32 2.40 -2.27 -3.17
CA LEU A 32 3.02 -1.18 -2.41
C LEU A 32 2.24 -0.89 -1.13
N GLU A 33 0.91 -0.85 -1.20
CA GLU A 33 0.06 -0.69 -0.02
C GLU A 33 0.21 -1.85 0.98
N ASP A 34 0.26 -3.09 0.50
CA ASP A 34 0.51 -4.26 1.37
C ASP A 34 1.88 -4.15 2.07
N THR A 35 2.90 -3.65 1.35
CA THR A 35 4.23 -3.39 1.89
C THR A 35 4.18 -2.28 2.97
N ILE A 36 3.48 -1.18 2.71
CA ILE A 36 3.28 -0.09 3.68
C ILE A 36 2.60 -0.62 4.94
N GLN A 37 1.56 -1.44 4.82
CA GLN A 37 0.87 -2.03 5.97
C GLN A 37 1.80 -2.95 6.78
N SER A 38 2.64 -3.73 6.11
CA SER A 38 3.64 -4.58 6.76
C SER A 38 4.65 -3.75 7.58
N TYR A 39 5.16 -2.65 7.02
CA TYR A 39 6.05 -1.75 7.77
C TYR A 39 5.36 -1.03 8.93
N LYS A 40 4.08 -0.64 8.78
CA LYS A 40 3.29 -0.09 9.90
C LYS A 40 3.16 -1.09 11.06
N ALA A 41 2.97 -2.37 10.76
CA ALA A 41 2.94 -3.42 11.78
C ALA A 41 4.31 -3.58 12.48
N GLU A 42 5.41 -3.54 11.74
CA GLU A 42 6.76 -3.58 12.32
C GLU A 42 7.07 -2.35 13.19
N VAL A 43 6.58 -1.16 12.83
CA VAL A 43 6.68 0.04 13.68
C VAL A 43 5.93 -0.14 15.00
N ALA A 44 4.71 -0.68 14.95
CA ALA A 44 3.91 -0.93 16.16
C ALA A 44 4.64 -1.91 17.09
N LYS A 45 5.11 -3.04 16.56
CA LYS A 45 5.89 -4.03 17.30
C LYS A 45 7.20 -3.46 17.85
N ASN A 46 7.92 -2.66 17.07
CA ASN A 46 9.15 -2.03 17.54
C ASN A 46 8.88 -0.99 18.63
N THR A 47 7.74 -0.28 18.57
CA THR A 47 7.31 0.65 19.61
C THR A 47 7.00 -0.08 20.92
N GLU A 48 6.34 -1.23 20.88
CA GLU A 48 6.15 -2.10 22.06
C GLU A 48 7.50 -2.52 22.65
N ASN A 49 8.45 -2.98 21.83
CA ASN A 49 9.79 -3.34 22.30
C ASN A 49 10.54 -2.17 22.97
N ILE A 50 10.38 -0.94 22.47
CA ILE A 50 10.96 0.26 23.10
C ILE A 50 10.38 0.45 24.51
N VAL A 51 9.07 0.35 24.66
CA VAL A 51 8.38 0.50 25.94
C VAL A 51 8.84 -0.58 26.92
N ASP A 52 8.87 -1.83 26.48
CA ASP A 52 9.30 -2.97 27.29
C ASP A 52 10.76 -2.82 27.76
N GLN A 53 11.67 -2.44 26.85
CA GLN A 53 13.08 -2.23 27.22
C GLN A 53 13.25 -1.04 28.15
N ALA A 54 12.52 0.05 27.93
CA ALA A 54 12.55 1.18 28.86
C ALA A 54 12.07 0.78 30.25
N GLN A 55 11.06 -0.08 30.35
CA GLN A 55 10.59 -0.59 31.64
C GLN A 55 11.61 -1.53 32.31
N ILE A 56 12.26 -2.41 31.54
CA ILE A 56 13.34 -3.27 32.03
C ILE A 56 14.48 -2.42 32.60
N ILE A 57 14.90 -1.36 31.89
CA ILE A 57 15.96 -0.44 32.35
C ILE A 57 15.56 0.21 33.67
N ARG A 58 14.35 0.76 33.79
CA ARG A 58 13.88 1.38 35.05
C ARG A 58 13.89 0.40 36.22
N ASN A 59 13.46 -0.84 35.99
CA ASN A 59 13.45 -1.88 37.02
C ASN A 59 14.88 -2.21 37.46
N LEU A 60 15.82 -2.37 36.53
CA LEU A 60 17.23 -2.62 36.82
C LEU A 60 17.88 -1.44 37.54
N GLU A 61 17.61 -0.20 37.12
CA GLU A 61 18.11 1.02 37.78
C GLU A 61 17.59 1.13 39.22
N THR A 62 16.33 0.78 39.45
CA THR A 62 15.74 0.75 40.81
C THR A 62 16.38 -0.32 41.68
N GLU A 63 16.64 -1.51 41.12
CA GLU A 63 17.28 -2.61 41.85
C GLU A 63 18.70 -2.24 42.29
N VAL A 64 19.46 -1.55 41.43
CA VAL A 64 20.86 -1.18 41.72
C VAL A 64 21.00 0.11 42.53
N ALA A 65 19.96 0.94 42.65
CA ALA A 65 20.00 2.23 43.36
C ALA A 65 20.35 2.13 44.85
N GLY A 66 20.10 0.97 45.48
CA GLY A 66 20.46 0.71 46.88
C GLY A 66 21.89 0.21 47.09
N PHE A 67 22.66 0.00 46.03
CA PHE A 67 24.01 -0.54 46.11
C PHE A 67 25.06 0.59 46.05
N PRO A 68 26.02 0.65 46.99
CA PRO A 68 27.11 1.62 46.93
C PRO A 68 28.05 1.38 45.76
N VAL A 69 28.12 0.14 45.25
CA VAL A 69 28.80 -0.24 44.01
C VAL A 69 27.92 -1.25 43.28
N ILE A 70 27.61 -0.98 42.00
CA ILE A 70 26.75 -1.83 41.19
C ILE A 70 27.45 -3.19 40.95
N PRO A 71 26.78 -4.33 41.22
CA PRO A 71 27.31 -5.64 40.89
C PRO A 71 27.65 -5.77 39.38
N PRO A 72 28.80 -6.36 38.99
CA PRO A 72 29.23 -6.40 37.59
C PRO A 72 28.24 -7.07 36.62
N ASP A 73 27.51 -8.08 37.09
CA ASP A 73 26.46 -8.76 36.36
C ASP A 73 25.25 -7.85 36.10
N LYS A 74 24.83 -7.07 37.09
CA LYS A 74 23.76 -6.06 36.98
C LYS A 74 24.17 -4.91 36.06
N GLN A 75 25.42 -4.46 36.15
CA GLN A 75 25.96 -3.47 35.23
C GLN A 75 25.89 -3.98 33.79
N LYS A 76 26.33 -5.22 33.52
CA LYS A 76 26.26 -5.82 32.18
C LYS A 76 24.83 -5.95 31.66
N GLN A 77 23.88 -6.33 32.52
CA GLN A 77 22.46 -6.41 32.15
C GLN A 77 21.91 -5.03 31.77
N LEU A 78 22.23 -4.00 32.55
CA LEU A 78 21.80 -2.63 32.29
C LEU A 78 22.36 -2.10 30.96
N GLU A 79 23.66 -2.27 30.71
CA GLU A 79 24.29 -1.86 29.44
C GLU A 79 23.69 -2.61 28.24
N THR A 80 23.41 -3.91 28.39
CA THR A 80 22.75 -4.69 27.33
C THR A 80 21.35 -4.17 27.04
N ALA A 81 20.57 -3.84 28.07
CA ALA A 81 19.22 -3.30 27.92
C ALA A 81 19.24 -1.92 27.26
N LYS A 82 20.16 -1.03 27.68
CA LYS A 82 20.38 0.28 27.05
C LYS A 82 20.75 0.16 25.58
N SER A 83 21.72 -0.70 25.26
CA SER A 83 22.11 -0.96 23.86
C SER A 83 20.96 -1.49 23.01
N ARG A 84 20.10 -2.36 23.55
CA ARG A 84 18.89 -2.84 22.85
C ARG A 84 17.89 -1.72 22.63
N LEU A 85 17.65 -0.88 23.65
CA LEU A 85 16.78 0.28 23.54
C LEU A 85 17.26 1.23 22.44
N ASP A 86 18.55 1.57 22.43
CA ASP A 86 19.15 2.42 21.39
C ASP A 86 18.98 1.84 20.00
N ARG A 87 19.18 0.51 19.84
CA ARG A 87 18.92 -0.17 18.57
C ARG A 87 17.46 -0.04 18.14
N HIS A 88 16.51 -0.23 19.05
CA HIS A 88 15.09 -0.11 18.73
C HIS A 88 14.69 1.33 18.39
N LEU A 89 15.26 2.33 19.07
CA LEU A 89 15.09 3.74 18.73
C LEU A 89 15.62 4.05 17.32
N GLY A 90 16.80 3.53 16.97
CA GLY A 90 17.36 3.64 15.62
C GLY A 90 16.46 3.01 14.55
N LEU A 91 16.01 1.77 14.79
CA LEU A 91 15.09 1.08 13.88
C LEU A 91 13.77 1.83 13.69
N LYS A 92 13.26 2.50 14.73
CA LYS A 92 12.05 3.31 14.62
C LYS A 92 12.23 4.44 13.60
N VAL A 93 13.35 5.16 13.69
CA VAL A 93 13.68 6.24 12.75
C VAL A 93 13.79 5.71 11.32
N ASP A 94 14.45 4.56 11.14
CA ASP A 94 14.60 3.93 9.83
C ASP A 94 13.25 3.52 9.23
N PHE A 95 12.37 2.91 10.04
CA PHE A 95 11.03 2.54 9.57
C PHE A 95 10.15 3.75 9.24
N GLU A 96 10.20 4.82 10.04
CA GLU A 96 9.47 6.06 9.76
C GLU A 96 9.94 6.69 8.44
N LYS A 97 11.25 6.68 8.17
CA LYS A 97 11.81 7.12 6.89
C LYS A 97 11.33 6.26 5.73
N ILE A 98 11.42 4.93 5.85
CA ILE A 98 10.94 4.00 4.82
C ILE A 98 9.46 4.23 4.55
N LEU A 99 8.63 4.37 5.59
CA LEU A 99 7.19 4.63 5.43
C LEU A 99 6.91 5.97 4.73
N SER A 100 7.69 7.01 5.04
CA SER A 100 7.60 8.29 4.34
C SER A 100 7.93 8.14 2.85
N ASP A 101 9.02 7.46 2.52
CA ASP A 101 9.45 7.23 1.14
C ASP A 101 8.43 6.39 0.35
N LEU A 102 7.92 5.32 0.97
CA LEU A 102 6.87 4.49 0.37
C LEU A 102 5.55 5.27 0.20
N GLY A 103 5.19 6.12 1.15
CA GLY A 103 4.03 7.00 1.06
C GLY A 103 4.14 8.00 -0.10
N GLY A 104 5.31 8.62 -0.27
CA GLY A 104 5.59 9.51 -1.40
C GLY A 104 5.49 8.79 -2.74
N ARG A 105 6.06 7.57 -2.85
CA ARG A 105 5.93 6.73 -4.05
C ARG A 105 4.49 6.34 -4.33
N ASN A 106 3.72 6.01 -3.29
CA ASN A 106 2.32 5.64 -3.45
C ASN A 106 1.49 6.82 -3.98
N GLN A 107 1.77 8.04 -3.51
CA GLN A 107 1.12 9.24 -4.04
C GLN A 107 1.48 9.48 -5.51
N GLN A 108 2.76 9.38 -5.87
CA GLN A 108 3.19 9.50 -7.26
C GLN A 108 2.50 8.49 -8.17
N MET A 109 2.38 7.24 -7.74
CA MET A 109 1.65 6.22 -8.48
C MET A 109 0.17 6.57 -8.64
N VAL A 110 -0.48 7.14 -7.63
CA VAL A 110 -1.87 7.60 -7.73
C VAL A 110 -2.00 8.69 -8.78
N ASP A 111 -1.10 9.67 -8.79
CA ASP A 111 -1.13 10.80 -9.72
C ASP A 111 -0.88 10.33 -11.18
N ASP A 112 0.09 9.43 -11.38
CA ASP A 112 0.37 8.81 -12.68
C ASP A 112 -0.83 7.99 -13.17
N MET A 113 -1.38 7.12 -12.31
CA MET A 113 -2.57 6.32 -12.61
C MET A 113 -3.79 7.17 -12.95
N GLN A 114 -4.01 8.29 -12.24
CA GLN A 114 -5.10 9.21 -12.56
C GLN A 114 -4.94 9.82 -13.96
N THR A 115 -3.70 10.15 -14.34
CA THR A 115 -3.39 10.69 -15.66
C THR A 115 -3.62 9.65 -16.75
N HIS A 116 -3.09 8.43 -16.58
CA HIS A 116 -3.24 7.34 -17.55
C HIS A 116 -4.69 6.84 -17.64
N MET A 117 -5.41 6.73 -16.52
CA MET A 117 -6.83 6.35 -16.52
C MET A 117 -7.69 7.37 -17.25
N ARG A 118 -7.40 8.67 -17.11
CA ARG A 118 -8.13 9.72 -17.81
C ARG A 118 -7.90 9.63 -19.31
N GLN A 119 -6.64 9.45 -19.73
CA GLN A 119 -6.31 9.23 -21.15
C GLN A 119 -7.02 7.99 -21.70
N LEU A 120 -6.99 6.88 -20.96
CA LEU A 120 -7.66 5.65 -21.35
C LEU A 120 -9.17 5.86 -21.50
N SER A 121 -9.82 6.44 -20.50
CA SER A 121 -11.25 6.75 -20.56
C SER A 121 -11.60 7.63 -21.74
N ASN A 122 -10.81 8.66 -22.06
CA ASN A 122 -11.08 9.53 -23.20
C ASN A 122 -11.06 8.76 -24.53
N ILE A 123 -10.13 7.80 -24.68
CA ILE A 123 -10.07 6.92 -25.85
C ILE A 123 -11.28 5.95 -25.87
N GLU A 124 -11.63 5.32 -24.74
CA GLU A 124 -12.76 4.38 -24.67
C GLU A 124 -14.11 5.06 -24.91
N ILE A 125 -14.27 6.31 -24.45
CA ILE A 125 -15.42 7.15 -24.76
C ILE A 125 -15.47 7.43 -26.25
N GLY A 126 -14.35 7.80 -26.88
CA GLY A 126 -14.29 8.08 -28.31
C GLY A 126 -14.59 6.86 -29.19
N LEU A 127 -14.20 5.65 -28.75
CA LEU A 127 -14.40 4.42 -29.51
C LEU A 127 -15.77 3.76 -29.28
N GLY A 128 -16.32 3.85 -28.07
CA GLY A 128 -17.51 3.09 -27.69
C GLY A 128 -18.45 3.78 -26.69
N GLY A 129 -18.12 4.98 -26.22
CA GLY A 129 -18.96 5.74 -25.28
C GLY A 129 -18.90 5.26 -23.83
N PHE A 130 -17.84 4.51 -23.44
CA PHE A 130 -17.70 3.95 -22.10
C PHE A 130 -16.53 4.56 -21.33
N VAL A 131 -16.68 4.70 -20.01
CA VAL A 131 -15.59 5.09 -19.09
C VAL A 131 -14.79 3.85 -18.73
N ALA A 132 -13.47 3.98 -18.76
CA ALA A 132 -12.58 2.88 -18.44
C ALA A 132 -12.52 2.64 -16.93
N HIS A 133 -12.50 1.36 -16.56
CA HIS A 133 -12.30 0.90 -15.19
C HIS A 133 -11.12 -0.06 -15.16
N SER A 134 -10.25 0.07 -14.16
CA SER A 134 -9.20 -0.90 -13.88
C SER A 134 -9.32 -1.44 -12.46
N PHE A 135 -9.10 -2.75 -12.28
CA PHE A 135 -9.24 -3.43 -11.00
C PHE A 135 -7.89 -3.95 -10.49
N GLY A 136 -7.54 -3.55 -9.27
CA GLY A 136 -6.42 -4.07 -8.51
C GLY A 136 -6.91 -5.16 -7.57
N LEU A 137 -6.49 -6.39 -7.81
CA LEU A 137 -6.92 -7.53 -7.02
C LEU A 137 -5.94 -7.79 -5.88
N ARG A 138 -6.45 -7.87 -4.64
CA ARG A 138 -5.69 -8.41 -3.51
C ARG A 138 -5.70 -9.95 -3.53
N THR A 139 -4.79 -10.56 -2.77
CA THR A 139 -4.51 -12.01 -2.76
C THR A 139 -5.70 -12.91 -2.42
N ASN A 140 -6.75 -12.37 -1.80
CA ASN A 140 -7.96 -13.08 -1.41
C ASN A 140 -9.16 -12.83 -2.36
N ILE A 141 -8.90 -12.25 -3.53
CA ILE A 141 -9.87 -12.07 -4.62
C ILE A 141 -9.47 -12.92 -5.82
N LYS A 142 -10.47 -13.50 -6.49
CA LYS A 142 -10.30 -14.13 -7.80
C LYS A 142 -11.17 -13.44 -8.83
N PHE A 143 -10.60 -13.16 -10.00
CA PHE A 143 -11.37 -12.76 -11.18
C PHE A 143 -11.53 -13.98 -12.08
N ASP A 144 -12.76 -14.28 -12.46
CA ASP A 144 -13.09 -15.31 -13.43
C ASP A 144 -13.30 -14.64 -14.80
N GLU A 145 -12.37 -14.89 -15.72
CA GLU A 145 -12.40 -14.35 -17.07
C GLU A 145 -13.59 -14.83 -17.90
N ALA A 146 -14.15 -16.02 -17.60
CA ALA A 146 -15.27 -16.58 -18.36
C ALA A 146 -16.60 -15.95 -17.93
N SER A 147 -16.82 -15.83 -16.63
CA SER A 147 -18.06 -15.25 -16.09
C SER A 147 -18.00 -13.73 -15.89
N LYS A 148 -16.81 -13.13 -16.01
CA LYS A 148 -16.53 -11.72 -15.67
C LYS A 148 -16.93 -11.37 -14.23
N ALA A 149 -16.90 -12.36 -13.33
CA ALA A 149 -17.26 -12.20 -11.93
C ALA A 149 -16.01 -12.11 -11.03
N LEU A 150 -16.16 -11.36 -9.93
CA LEU A 150 -15.18 -11.31 -8.84
C LEU A 150 -15.67 -12.15 -7.67
N THR A 151 -14.83 -13.08 -7.21
CA THR A 151 -15.10 -13.90 -6.03
C THR A 151 -14.27 -13.41 -4.85
N PHE A 152 -14.95 -13.07 -3.76
CA PHE A 152 -14.35 -12.54 -2.54
C PHE A 152 -14.24 -13.63 -1.48
N LYS A 153 -13.03 -13.90 -0.97
CA LYS A 153 -12.85 -14.63 0.29
C LYS A 153 -13.00 -13.68 1.48
N PRO A 154 -13.11 -14.17 2.74
CA PRO A 154 -13.12 -13.32 3.92
C PRO A 154 -11.98 -12.29 3.91
N GLN A 155 -12.29 -11.06 4.32
CA GLN A 155 -11.40 -9.89 4.26
C GLN A 155 -10.98 -9.47 2.84
N GLY A 156 -11.68 -9.99 1.82
CA GLY A 156 -11.48 -9.66 0.41
C GLY A 156 -11.71 -8.18 0.13
N SER A 157 -10.78 -7.55 -0.59
CA SER A 157 -10.98 -6.20 -1.12
C SER A 157 -10.41 -6.08 -2.51
N VAL A 158 -11.05 -5.25 -3.34
CA VAL A 158 -10.57 -4.85 -4.66
C VAL A 158 -10.39 -3.34 -4.64
N GLU A 159 -9.35 -2.87 -5.30
CA GLU A 159 -9.19 -1.47 -5.63
C GLU A 159 -9.68 -1.20 -7.05
N VAL A 160 -10.37 -0.08 -7.27
CA VAL A 160 -10.84 0.32 -8.60
C VAL A 160 -10.27 1.69 -8.92
N ALA A 161 -9.58 1.80 -10.06
CA ALA A 161 -9.16 3.08 -10.62
C ALA A 161 -10.13 3.50 -11.73
N ILE A 162 -10.64 4.73 -11.62
CA ILE A 162 -11.57 5.37 -12.56
C ILE A 162 -11.17 6.84 -12.64
N ALA A 163 -11.04 7.37 -13.84
CA ALA A 163 -10.84 8.81 -14.06
C ALA A 163 -11.48 9.23 -15.40
N THR A 164 -12.07 10.42 -15.43
CA THR A 164 -12.69 10.99 -16.64
C THR A 164 -12.78 12.52 -16.49
N ASP A 165 -12.70 13.25 -17.60
CA ASP A 165 -12.93 14.70 -17.64
C ASP A 165 -14.43 14.95 -17.84
N LEU A 166 -15.16 15.41 -16.82
CA LEU A 166 -16.60 15.63 -16.92
C LEU A 166 -16.97 17.10 -17.09
N ALA A 167 -17.46 17.45 -18.28
CA ALA A 167 -18.47 18.50 -18.43
C ALA A 167 -19.90 17.93 -18.35
N SER A 168 -20.11 16.66 -18.73
CA SER A 168 -21.38 15.95 -18.54
C SER A 168 -21.20 14.44 -18.72
N TRP A 169 -21.37 13.67 -17.66
CA TRP A 169 -21.62 12.22 -17.75
C TRP A 169 -22.80 11.86 -16.87
N LYS A 170 -23.63 10.96 -17.38
CA LYS A 170 -24.58 10.19 -16.59
C LYS A 170 -24.09 8.75 -16.61
N ASP A 171 -23.76 8.26 -15.42
CA ASP A 171 -23.53 6.84 -15.22
C ASP A 171 -24.81 6.07 -15.53
N SER A 172 -24.83 5.32 -16.62
CA SER A 172 -25.85 4.32 -16.92
C SER A 172 -25.41 2.91 -16.52
N SER A 173 -24.18 2.75 -16.02
CA SER A 173 -23.71 1.47 -15.49
C SER A 173 -24.27 1.29 -14.07
N GLN A 174 -25.39 0.58 -13.97
CA GLN A 174 -25.83 0.07 -12.68
C GLN A 174 -24.91 -1.10 -12.29
N MET A 175 -23.70 -0.81 -11.82
CA MET A 175 -22.82 -1.81 -11.22
C MET A 175 -23.57 -2.44 -10.05
N THR A 176 -24.03 -3.68 -10.24
CA THR A 176 -24.80 -4.41 -9.24
C THR A 176 -23.88 -5.44 -8.60
N ILE A 177 -23.47 -5.19 -7.35
CA ILE A 177 -22.68 -6.15 -6.56
C ILE A 177 -23.64 -7.14 -5.90
N THR A 178 -23.64 -8.39 -6.35
CA THR A 178 -24.47 -9.45 -5.77
C THR A 178 -23.62 -10.42 -4.95
N LYS A 179 -23.96 -10.63 -3.67
CA LYS A 179 -23.37 -11.69 -2.84
C LYS A 179 -23.97 -13.04 -3.27
N ARG A 180 -23.16 -13.96 -3.79
CA ARG A 180 -23.54 -15.38 -3.92
C ARG A 180 -23.02 -16.14 -2.70
N GLU A 181 -23.90 -16.89 -2.04
CA GLU A 181 -23.50 -17.88 -1.05
C GLU A 181 -23.23 -19.19 -1.80
N GLU A 182 -22.03 -19.75 -1.64
CA GLU A 182 -21.72 -21.09 -2.14
C GLU A 182 -22.34 -22.11 -1.17
N ASN A 183 -23.26 -22.93 -1.68
CA ASN A 183 -23.81 -24.10 -0.98
C ASN A 183 -22.82 -25.27 -0.99
#